data_AF-A0A5M6CDY6-F1
#
_entry.id   AF-A0A5M6CDY6-F1
#
_cell.length_a   1.000
_cell.length_b   1.000
_cell.length_c   1.000
_cell.angle_alpha   90.00
_cell.angle_beta   90.00
_cell.angle_gamma   90.00
#
_symmetry.space_group_name_H-M   'P 1'
#
loop_
_entity.id
_entity.type
_entity.pdbx_description
1 polymer ?
#
loop_
_entity_poly.entity_id
_entity_poly.type
_entity_poly.pdbx_seq_one_letter_code
_entity_poly.pdbx_strand_id
1 'polypeptide(L)'
;MNNRIENRQRNQDDSIVSNLNFIKLNKRYPWTTKLTMPIVVYAIVFLLTACLSLTLLNNSSDGNPTKISGRIILPIGSLLVLGLTISIYLKSLKFIVLPTGLNKQLNHDLLVSFLNQKHLLIYHHPDTNDVLQIVSRPLNFQDDRRETLVFVTDENTILINSHFTDSGWRLTAASRHDKQIGGELMQWILQYKNQNETAVKYR
;
A
#
# COMPACT_ATOMS: atom_id res chain seq x y z
N MET A 1 -7.34 -8.64 36.06
CA MET A 1 -6.37 -8.26 35.00
C MET A 1 -6.59 -9.05 33.71
N ASN A 2 -6.96 -10.34 33.79
CA ASN A 2 -7.25 -11.21 32.64
C ASN A 2 -8.36 -10.71 31.68
N ASN A 3 -9.50 -10.22 32.20
CA ASN A 3 -10.60 -9.76 31.32
C ASN A 3 -10.23 -8.56 30.42
N ARG A 4 -9.21 -7.77 30.78
CA ARG A 4 -8.75 -6.65 29.94
C ARG A 4 -7.85 -7.11 28.79
N ILE A 5 -7.09 -8.19 28.98
CA ILE A 5 -6.23 -8.76 27.94
C ILE A 5 -7.11 -9.52 26.93
N GLU A 6 -8.03 -10.34 27.43
CA GLU A 6 -8.95 -11.11 26.60
C GLU A 6 -9.86 -10.22 25.74
N ASN A 7 -10.40 -9.13 26.31
CA ASN A 7 -11.19 -8.16 25.54
C ASN A 7 -10.35 -7.40 24.51
N ARG A 8 -9.05 -7.15 24.77
CA ARG A 8 -8.17 -6.50 23.78
C ARG A 8 -7.84 -7.43 22.62
N GLN A 9 -7.58 -8.70 22.88
CA GLN A 9 -7.32 -9.70 21.85
C GLN A 9 -8.55 -9.90 20.97
N ARG A 10 -9.74 -10.13 21.55
CA ARG A 10 -10.98 -10.26 20.76
C ARG A 10 -11.27 -9.03 19.89
N ASN A 11 -11.14 -7.83 20.44
CA ASN A 11 -11.33 -6.59 19.66
C ASN A 11 -10.29 -6.44 18.53
N GLN A 12 -9.07 -6.96 18.73
CA GLN A 12 -8.02 -6.94 17.73
C GLN A 12 -8.31 -7.95 16.61
N ASP A 13 -8.73 -9.17 16.96
CA ASP A 13 -9.06 -10.23 16.01
C ASP A 13 -10.23 -9.82 15.11
N ASP A 14 -11.30 -9.28 15.72
CA ASP A 14 -12.46 -8.75 14.99
C ASP A 14 -12.07 -7.63 14.02
N SER A 15 -11.12 -6.77 14.43
CA SER A 15 -10.63 -5.69 13.59
C SER A 15 -9.82 -6.21 12.40
N ILE A 16 -9.02 -7.25 12.57
CA ILE A 16 -8.17 -7.84 11.51
C ILE A 16 -9.04 -8.54 10.48
N VAL A 17 -9.99 -9.37 10.92
CA VAL A 17 -10.93 -10.05 10.03
C VAL A 17 -11.77 -9.05 9.25
N SER A 18 -12.30 -8.02 9.92
CA SER A 18 -13.03 -6.93 9.28
C SER A 18 -12.18 -6.20 8.22
N ASN A 19 -10.92 -5.88 8.56
CA ASN A 19 -10.00 -5.23 7.64
C ASN A 19 -9.67 -6.12 6.44
N LEU A 20 -9.49 -7.43 6.65
CA LEU A 20 -9.24 -8.39 5.58
C LEU A 20 -10.44 -8.47 4.62
N ASN A 21 -11.66 -8.55 5.16
CA ASN A 21 -12.87 -8.54 4.36
C ASN A 21 -13.01 -7.23 3.57
N PHE A 22 -12.69 -6.09 4.20
CA PHE A 22 -12.65 -4.80 3.51
C PHE A 22 -11.65 -4.80 2.35
N ILE A 23 -10.44 -5.32 2.55
CA ILE A 23 -9.39 -5.42 1.52
C ILE A 23 -9.85 -6.34 0.38
N LYS A 24 -10.44 -7.50 0.69
CA LYS A 24 -10.95 -8.44 -0.33
C LYS A 24 -12.06 -7.82 -1.17
N LEU A 25 -12.95 -7.03 -0.57
CA LEU A 25 -14.04 -6.36 -1.29
C LEU A 25 -13.57 -5.12 -2.08
N ASN A 26 -12.80 -4.24 -1.44
CA ASN A 26 -12.46 -2.92 -1.99
C ASN A 26 -11.11 -2.89 -2.71
N LYS A 27 -10.32 -3.97 -2.63
CA LYS A 27 -8.97 -4.12 -3.20
C LYS A 27 -8.02 -2.99 -2.78
N ARG A 28 -8.22 -2.45 -1.58
CA ARG A 28 -7.42 -1.37 -0.96
C ARG A 28 -7.47 -1.47 0.56
N TYR A 29 -6.47 -0.92 1.24
CA TYR A 29 -6.52 -0.78 2.70
C TYR A 29 -7.65 0.16 3.16
N PRO A 30 -8.25 -0.08 4.34
CA PRO A 30 -9.23 0.82 4.93
C PRO A 30 -8.59 2.16 5.31
N TRP A 31 -9.37 3.22 5.25
CA TRP A 31 -8.95 4.54 5.71
C TRP A 31 -8.85 4.54 7.22
N THR A 32 -7.65 4.75 7.77
CA THR A 32 -7.44 4.86 9.21
C THR A 32 -7.14 6.31 9.62
N THR A 33 -7.37 6.64 10.88
CA THR A 33 -7.05 7.99 11.41
C THR A 33 -5.55 8.30 11.33
N LYS A 34 -4.70 7.29 11.54
CA LYS A 34 -3.25 7.39 11.33
C LYS A 34 -2.90 7.74 9.87
N LEU A 35 -3.76 7.30 8.95
CA LEU A 35 -3.65 7.53 7.51
C LEU A 35 -4.07 8.96 7.11
N THR A 36 -5.12 9.51 7.74
CA THR A 36 -5.68 10.83 7.40
C THR A 36 -5.02 12.00 8.11
N MET A 37 -4.47 11.78 9.32
CA MET A 37 -3.90 12.84 10.16
C MET A 37 -2.88 13.74 9.44
N PRO A 38 -1.92 13.23 8.66
CA PRO A 38 -0.90 14.11 8.11
C PRO A 38 -1.40 14.83 6.86
N ILE A 39 -2.38 14.29 6.12
CA ILE A 39 -3.11 15.04 5.08
C ILE A 39 -3.78 16.27 5.71
N VAL A 40 -4.40 16.10 6.89
CA VAL A 40 -5.01 17.21 7.64
C VAL A 40 -3.95 18.22 8.08
N VAL A 41 -2.81 17.77 8.60
CA VAL A 41 -1.70 18.66 8.98
C VAL A 41 -1.20 19.47 7.78
N TYR A 42 -1.00 18.82 6.63
CA TYR A 42 -0.59 19.51 5.40
C TYR A 42 -1.64 20.50 4.91
N ALA A 43 -2.93 20.15 4.99
CA ALA A 43 -4.01 21.05 4.61
C ALA A 43 -4.04 22.30 5.51
N ILE A 44 -3.80 22.14 6.82
CA ILE A 44 -3.69 23.27 7.76
C ILE A 44 -2.49 24.15 7.41
N VAL A 45 -1.31 23.56 7.17
CA VAL A 45 -0.12 24.31 6.77
C VAL A 45 -0.36 25.06 5.46
N PHE A 46 -0.99 24.41 4.48
CA PHE A 46 -1.38 25.03 3.22
C PHE A 46 -2.28 26.25 3.44
N LEU A 47 -3.34 26.10 4.25
CA LEU A 47 -4.25 27.21 4.56
C LEU A 47 -3.52 28.37 5.26
N LEU A 48 -2.63 28.09 6.21
CA LEU A 48 -1.83 29.11 6.88
C LEU A 48 -0.92 29.85 5.89
N THR A 49 -0.25 29.12 4.99
CA THR A 49 0.59 29.75 3.96
C THR A 49 -0.22 30.57 2.96
N ALA A 50 -1.42 30.11 2.58
CA ALA A 50 -2.32 30.86 1.70
C ALA A 50 -2.83 32.14 2.37
N CYS A 51 -3.25 32.07 3.63
CA CYS A 51 -3.66 33.25 4.41
C CYS A 51 -2.52 34.25 4.59
N LEU A 52 -1.30 33.77 4.90
CA LEU A 52 -0.12 34.63 5.01
C LEU A 52 0.19 35.31 3.66
N SER A 53 0.13 34.58 2.55
CA SER A 53 0.33 35.16 1.22
C SER A 53 -0.70 36.22 0.87
N LEU A 54 -1.98 36.00 1.20
CA LEU A 54 -3.07 36.97 0.98
C LEU A 54 -2.90 38.25 1.83
N THR A 55 -2.58 38.09 3.11
CA THR A 55 -2.34 39.25 4.01
C THR A 55 -1.12 40.06 3.58
N LEU A 56 -0.05 39.40 3.13
CA LEU A 56 1.13 40.06 2.56
C LEU A 56 0.84 40.73 1.22
N LEU A 57 -0.11 40.22 0.43
CA LEU A 57 -0.54 40.82 -0.83
C LEU A 57 -1.31 42.12 -0.58
N ASN A 58 -2.26 42.12 0.36
CA ASN A 58 -3.06 43.29 0.73
C ASN A 58 -2.23 44.42 1.36
N ASN A 59 -1.17 44.09 2.09
CA ASN A 59 -0.29 45.07 2.74
C ASN A 59 0.86 45.58 1.85
N SER A 60 0.89 45.19 0.58
CA SER A 60 1.96 45.55 -0.35
C SER A 60 1.64 46.83 -1.10
N SER A 61 2.14 47.97 -0.60
CA SER A 61 2.07 49.25 -1.32
C SER A 61 3.04 49.33 -2.50
N ASP A 62 4.11 48.52 -2.48
CA ASP A 62 5.09 48.50 -3.57
C ASP A 62 4.61 47.58 -4.68
N GLY A 63 4.23 48.15 -5.83
CA GLY A 63 3.84 47.43 -7.06
C GLY A 63 4.98 46.66 -7.74
N ASN A 64 5.94 46.13 -6.96
CA ASN A 64 7.06 45.37 -7.50
C ASN A 64 6.56 44.00 -7.99
N PRO A 65 6.60 43.73 -9.32
CA PRO A 65 6.05 42.53 -9.91
C PRO A 65 6.71 41.23 -9.42
N THR A 66 7.98 41.30 -8.99
CA THR A 66 8.72 40.12 -8.47
C THR A 66 8.23 39.66 -7.10
N LYS A 67 7.79 40.58 -6.24
CA LYS A 67 7.21 40.24 -4.93
C LYS A 67 5.79 39.68 -5.08
N ILE A 68 5.03 40.20 -6.04
CA ILE A 68 3.68 39.74 -6.37
C ILE A 68 3.72 38.32 -6.94
N SER A 69 4.63 38.04 -7.88
CA SER A 69 4.78 36.70 -8.45
C SER A 69 5.18 35.65 -7.41
N GLY A 70 6.15 35.95 -6.53
CA GLY A 70 6.57 35.04 -5.46
C GLY A 70 5.43 34.65 -4.50
N ARG A 71 4.53 35.60 -4.18
CA ARG A 71 3.38 35.37 -3.29
C ARG A 71 2.26 34.53 -3.91
N ILE A 72 2.17 34.51 -5.23
CA ILE A 72 1.21 33.66 -5.98
C ILE A 72 1.81 32.27 -6.24
N ILE A 73 3.10 32.22 -6.57
CA ILE A 73 3.81 30.96 -6.89
C ILE A 73 3.90 30.05 -5.66
N LEU A 74 4.14 30.60 -4.46
CA LEU A 74 4.29 29.81 -3.23
C LEU A 74 3.04 28.97 -2.88
N PRO A 75 1.81 29.54 -2.78
CA PRO A 75 0.63 28.75 -2.52
C PRO A 75 0.34 27.75 -3.65
N ILE A 76 0.49 28.13 -4.92
CA ILE A 76 0.27 27.20 -6.04
C ILE A 76 1.25 26.03 -5.99
N GLY A 77 2.54 26.30 -5.74
CA GLY A 77 3.56 25.26 -5.58
C GLY A 77 3.26 24.31 -4.43
N SER A 78 2.84 24.84 -3.28
CA SER A 78 2.45 24.02 -2.13
C SER A 78 1.23 23.15 -2.40
N LEU A 79 0.24 23.64 -3.16
CA LEU A 79 -0.93 22.88 -3.59
C LEU A 79 -0.54 21.71 -4.51
N LEU A 80 0.37 21.95 -5.45
CA LEU A 80 0.89 20.91 -6.34
C LEU A 80 1.62 19.81 -5.57
N VAL A 81 2.49 20.17 -4.62
CA VAL A 81 3.19 19.20 -3.77
C VAL A 81 2.21 18.38 -2.94
N LEU A 82 1.18 19.01 -2.37
CA LEU A 82 0.13 18.34 -1.63
C LEU A 82 -0.64 17.34 -2.51
N GLY A 83 -1.07 17.76 -3.70
CA GLY A 83 -1.78 16.90 -4.64
C GLY A 83 -0.96 15.70 -5.10
N LEU A 84 0.33 15.89 -5.39
CA LEU A 84 1.25 14.80 -5.73
C LEU A 84 1.42 13.82 -4.57
N THR A 85 1.59 14.32 -3.35
CA THR A 85 1.74 13.49 -2.15
C THR A 85 0.49 12.64 -1.92
N ILE A 86 -0.70 13.24 -2.00
CA ILE A 86 -1.98 12.51 -1.88
C ILE A 86 -2.08 11.45 -2.99
N SER A 87 -1.72 11.78 -4.23
CA SER A 87 -1.80 10.83 -5.35
C SER A 87 -0.89 9.61 -5.17
N ILE A 88 0.37 9.83 -4.77
CA ILE A 88 1.34 8.76 -4.50
C ILE A 88 0.84 7.88 -3.36
N TYR A 89 0.28 8.50 -2.33
CA TYR A 89 -0.24 7.81 -1.16
C TYR A 89 -1.50 6.98 -1.46
N LEU A 90 -2.45 7.52 -2.22
CA LEU A 90 -3.64 6.76 -2.64
C LEU A 90 -3.27 5.54 -3.48
N LYS A 91 -2.19 5.65 -4.27
CA LYS A 91 -1.67 4.52 -5.06
C LYS A 91 -1.08 3.43 -4.16
N SER A 92 -0.39 3.76 -3.06
CA SER A 92 0.19 2.76 -2.17
C SER A 92 -0.85 1.96 -1.40
N LEU A 93 -2.07 2.49 -1.22
CA LEU A 93 -3.16 1.77 -0.56
C LEU A 93 -3.81 0.69 -1.42
N LYS A 94 -3.60 0.74 -2.74
CA LYS A 94 -4.27 -0.14 -3.69
C LYS A 94 -3.51 -1.46 -3.81
N PHE A 95 -4.23 -2.57 -3.85
CA PHE A 95 -3.66 -3.87 -4.17
C PHE A 95 -3.62 -4.07 -5.69
N ILE A 96 -2.56 -4.71 -6.16
CA ILE A 96 -2.51 -5.32 -7.49
C ILE A 96 -3.39 -6.57 -7.42
N VAL A 97 -4.33 -6.69 -8.36
CA VAL A 97 -5.25 -7.84 -8.44
C VAL A 97 -4.75 -8.78 -9.53
N LEU A 98 -4.41 -10.01 -9.17
CA LEU A 98 -4.04 -11.06 -10.11
C LEU A 98 -5.20 -12.07 -10.24
N PRO A 99 -5.91 -12.09 -11.38
CA PRO A 99 -6.97 -13.07 -11.60
C PRO A 99 -6.41 -14.47 -11.81
N THR A 100 -6.87 -15.42 -10.99
CA THR A 100 -6.50 -16.83 -11.07
C THR A 100 -7.66 -17.70 -11.50
N GLY A 101 -8.90 -17.39 -11.15
CA GLY A 101 -10.05 -18.28 -11.38
C GLY A 101 -9.97 -19.62 -10.63
N LEU A 102 -9.08 -19.73 -9.64
CA LEU A 102 -8.94 -20.89 -8.77
C LEU A 102 -9.63 -20.61 -7.44
N ASN A 103 -10.01 -21.68 -6.74
CA ASN A 103 -10.48 -21.55 -5.38
C ASN A 103 -9.37 -21.04 -4.45
N LYS A 104 -9.77 -20.57 -3.28
CA LYS A 104 -8.86 -19.99 -2.28
C LYS A 104 -7.71 -20.92 -1.88
N GLN A 105 -7.97 -22.21 -1.67
CA GLN A 105 -6.93 -23.17 -1.24
C GLN A 105 -5.88 -23.39 -2.34
N LEU A 106 -6.32 -23.56 -3.58
CA LEU A 106 -5.41 -23.70 -4.72
C LEU A 106 -4.60 -22.43 -4.99
N ASN A 107 -5.18 -21.25 -4.75
CA ASN A 107 -4.44 -19.99 -4.81
C ASN A 107 -3.34 -19.94 -3.75
N HIS A 108 -3.64 -20.38 -2.53
CA HIS A 108 -2.66 -20.47 -1.46
C HIS A 108 -1.53 -21.44 -1.80
N ASP A 109 -1.84 -22.64 -2.27
CA ASP A 109 -0.83 -23.66 -2.59
C ASP A 109 0.04 -23.25 -3.78
N LEU A 110 -0.57 -22.63 -4.81
CA LEU A 110 0.14 -22.07 -5.95
C LEU A 110 1.09 -20.96 -5.53
N LEU A 111 0.62 -20.06 -4.66
CA LEU A 111 1.42 -18.95 -4.15
C LEU A 111 2.59 -19.47 -3.30
N VAL A 112 2.35 -20.37 -2.35
CA VAL A 112 3.41 -20.98 -1.54
C VAL A 112 4.45 -21.67 -2.43
N SER A 113 4.01 -22.40 -3.45
CA SER A 113 4.92 -23.06 -4.41
C SER A 113 5.79 -22.06 -5.17
N PHE A 114 5.19 -20.97 -5.66
CA PHE A 114 5.92 -19.89 -6.32
C PHE A 114 6.96 -19.24 -5.39
N LEU A 115 6.56 -18.94 -4.15
CA LEU A 115 7.44 -18.29 -3.17
C LEU A 115 8.61 -19.19 -2.74
N ASN A 116 8.34 -20.48 -2.55
CA ASN A 116 9.37 -21.48 -2.27
C ASN A 116 10.37 -21.61 -3.41
N GLN A 117 9.89 -21.60 -4.67
CA GLN A 117 10.76 -21.64 -5.85
C GLN A 117 11.68 -20.41 -5.91
N LYS A 118 11.22 -19.25 -5.45
CA LYS A 118 11.99 -18.01 -5.37
C LYS A 118 12.90 -17.93 -4.14
N HIS A 119 12.92 -18.97 -3.30
CA HIS A 119 13.65 -19.01 -2.02
C HIS A 119 13.32 -17.81 -1.12
N LEU A 120 12.06 -17.36 -1.16
CA LEU A 120 11.58 -16.27 -0.34
C LEU A 120 11.07 -16.81 0.99
N LEU A 121 11.37 -16.09 2.07
CA LEU A 121 10.93 -16.49 3.41
C LEU A 121 9.48 -16.05 3.62
N ILE A 122 8.63 -17.03 3.88
CA ILE A 122 7.17 -16.86 4.01
C ILE A 122 6.82 -16.73 5.49
N TYR A 123 6.14 -15.65 5.84
CA TYR A 123 5.52 -15.47 7.14
C TYR A 123 4.01 -15.56 6.99
N HIS A 124 3.39 -16.44 7.77
CA HIS A 124 1.94 -16.49 7.88
C HIS A 124 1.48 -15.47 8.91
N HIS A 125 0.35 -14.81 8.64
CA HIS A 125 -0.28 -13.99 9.66
C HIS A 125 -0.78 -14.91 10.80
N PRO A 126 -0.52 -14.59 12.08
CA PRO A 126 -0.86 -15.49 13.20
C PRO A 126 -2.34 -15.84 13.25
N ASP A 127 -3.19 -14.89 12.84
CA ASP A 127 -4.65 -15.01 12.97
C ASP A 127 -5.34 -15.48 11.67
N THR A 128 -4.62 -15.61 10.54
CA THR A 128 -5.23 -16.04 9.27
C THR A 128 -4.23 -16.63 8.29
N ASN A 129 -4.60 -17.77 7.70
CA ASN A 129 -3.81 -18.43 6.64
C ASN A 129 -3.96 -17.72 5.28
N ASP A 130 -4.87 -16.76 5.16
CA ASP A 130 -5.18 -16.07 3.90
C ASP A 130 -4.15 -15.01 3.53
N VAL A 131 -3.30 -14.65 4.49
CA VAL A 131 -2.35 -13.56 4.38
C VAL A 131 -0.95 -14.14 4.52
N LEU A 132 -0.20 -14.04 3.43
CA LEU A 132 1.22 -14.37 3.40
C LEU A 132 2.01 -13.08 3.31
N GLN A 133 3.02 -12.95 4.15
CA GLN A 133 3.94 -11.81 4.14
C GLN A 133 5.34 -12.29 3.79
N ILE A 134 6.02 -11.49 2.99
CA ILE A 134 7.44 -11.70 2.66
C ILE A 134 8.19 -10.45 3.03
N VAL A 135 9.25 -10.62 3.80
CA VAL A 135 10.15 -9.53 4.12
C VAL A 135 11.34 -9.63 3.17
N SER A 136 11.52 -8.62 2.33
CA SER A 136 12.65 -8.54 1.41
C SER A 136 13.96 -8.30 2.16
N ARG A 137 15.07 -8.57 1.47
CA ARG A 137 16.40 -8.19 1.95
C ARG A 137 16.51 -6.66 2.02
N PRO A 138 17.25 -6.11 3.00
CA PRO A 138 17.43 -4.67 3.10
C PRO A 138 17.97 -4.09 1.79
N LEU A 139 17.41 -2.96 1.36
CA LEU A 139 17.72 -2.36 0.06
C LEU A 139 19.16 -1.82 -0.03
N ASN A 140 19.81 -1.54 1.11
CA ASN A 140 21.20 -1.09 1.18
C ASN A 140 21.85 -1.55 2.49
N PHE A 141 23.17 -1.79 2.50
CA PHE A 141 23.92 -2.19 3.70
C PHE A 141 23.93 -1.13 4.82
N GLN A 142 23.69 0.15 4.49
CA GLN A 142 23.63 1.25 5.45
C GLN A 142 22.20 1.53 5.94
N ASP A 143 21.21 0.81 5.44
CA ASP A 143 19.82 1.17 5.53
C ASP A 143 18.99 -0.08 5.85
N ASP A 144 18.61 -0.26 7.11
CA ASP A 144 17.84 -1.44 7.58
C ASP A 144 16.38 -1.43 7.10
N ARG A 145 16.09 -0.63 6.06
CA ARG A 145 14.78 -0.59 5.42
C ARG A 145 14.54 -1.85 4.62
N ARG A 146 13.49 -2.56 5.02
CA ARG A 146 13.01 -3.77 4.34
C ARG A 146 11.66 -3.51 3.72
N GLU A 147 11.50 -3.94 2.48
CA GLU A 147 10.21 -3.97 1.81
C GLU A 147 9.47 -5.23 2.25
N THR A 148 8.26 -5.06 2.75
CA THR A 148 7.34 -6.14 3.07
C THR A 148 6.31 -6.23 1.97
N LEU A 149 6.30 -7.38 1.28
CA LEU A 149 5.23 -7.74 0.35
C LEU A 149 4.14 -8.47 1.13
N VAL A 150 2.89 -8.04 0.93
CA VAL A 150 1.71 -8.67 1.49
C VAL A 150 0.91 -9.28 0.36
N PHE A 151 0.69 -10.59 0.46
CA PHE A 151 -0.16 -11.35 -0.43
C PHE A 151 -1.42 -11.73 0.33
N VAL A 152 -2.58 -11.47 -0.28
CA VAL A 152 -3.87 -11.94 0.23
C VAL A 152 -4.48 -12.88 -0.79
N THR A 153 -4.70 -14.12 -0.38
CA THR A 153 -5.39 -15.11 -1.20
C THR A 153 -6.89 -14.98 -1.01
N ASP A 154 -7.61 -14.86 -2.12
CA ASP A 154 -9.06 -14.76 -2.16
C ASP A 154 -9.61 -15.78 -3.16
N GLU A 155 -10.94 -15.89 -3.25
CA GLU A 155 -11.56 -16.65 -4.33
C GLU A 155 -11.22 -16.02 -5.68
N ASN A 156 -10.78 -16.82 -6.64
CA ASN A 156 -10.45 -16.45 -8.01
C ASN A 156 -9.36 -15.39 -8.19
N THR A 157 -8.76 -14.86 -7.12
CA THR A 157 -7.78 -13.78 -7.20
C THR A 157 -6.72 -13.88 -6.12
N ILE A 158 -5.53 -13.37 -6.44
CA ILE A 158 -4.46 -13.09 -5.46
C ILE A 158 -4.24 -11.58 -5.46
N LEU A 159 -4.21 -10.99 -4.27
CA LEU A 159 -3.96 -9.56 -4.09
C LEU A 159 -2.54 -9.35 -3.61
N ILE A 160 -1.83 -8.39 -4.19
CA ILE A 160 -0.45 -8.05 -3.82
C ILE A 160 -0.38 -6.57 -3.47
N ASN A 161 0.31 -6.26 -2.38
CA ASN A 161 0.70 -4.90 -2.04
C ASN A 161 2.10 -4.91 -1.42
N SER A 162 2.87 -3.83 -1.57
CA SER A 162 4.12 -3.65 -0.84
C SER A 162 4.10 -2.41 0.04
N HIS A 163 4.73 -2.55 1.21
CA HIS A 163 4.98 -1.45 2.13
C HIS A 163 6.36 -1.60 2.76
N PHE A 164 6.97 -0.51 3.23
CA PHE A 164 8.24 -0.58 3.94
C PHE A 164 8.03 -0.72 5.44
N THR A 165 8.84 -1.56 6.08
CA THR A 165 8.86 -1.80 7.54
C THR A 165 9.06 -0.52 8.35
N ASP A 166 9.83 0.42 7.81
CA ASP A 166 10.07 1.75 8.41
C ASP A 166 9.28 2.82 7.63
N SER A 167 7.95 2.78 7.80
CA SER A 167 7.01 3.66 7.10
C SER A 167 6.84 5.01 7.80
N GLY A 168 7.95 5.73 7.99
CA GLY A 168 7.88 7.19 8.03
C GLY A 168 7.27 7.74 6.73
N TRP A 169 6.58 8.88 6.79
CA TRP A 169 6.05 9.56 5.60
C TRP A 169 7.16 9.80 4.57
N ARG A 170 7.10 9.10 3.44
CA ARG A 170 8.01 9.33 2.32
C ARG A 170 7.22 9.55 1.04
N LEU A 171 7.64 10.57 0.30
CA LEU A 171 7.17 10.87 -1.04
C LEU A 171 7.70 9.88 -2.10
N THR A 172 8.58 8.96 -1.75
CA THR A 172 9.10 7.96 -2.69
C THR A 172 8.09 6.84 -2.83
N ALA A 173 7.58 6.64 -4.05
CA ALA A 173 6.62 5.59 -4.39
C ALA A 173 7.09 4.21 -3.91
N ALA A 174 6.13 3.32 -3.65
CA ALA A 174 6.35 1.90 -3.44
C ALA A 174 7.34 1.36 -4.49
N SER A 175 8.27 0.54 -4.03
CA SER A 175 9.34 -0.03 -4.85
C SER A 175 8.74 -0.73 -6.07
N ARG A 176 9.44 -0.69 -7.23
CA ARG A 176 9.00 -1.40 -8.46
C ARG A 176 8.96 -2.93 -8.29
N HIS A 177 9.39 -3.43 -7.14
CA HIS A 177 9.52 -4.85 -6.85
C HIS A 177 8.16 -5.56 -6.75
N ASP A 178 7.12 -4.90 -6.23
CA ASP A 178 5.76 -5.46 -6.19
C ASP A 178 5.21 -5.77 -7.59
N LYS A 179 5.45 -4.88 -8.56
CA LYS A 179 5.08 -5.07 -9.96
C LYS A 179 5.90 -6.15 -10.63
N GLN A 180 7.20 -6.25 -10.30
CA GLN A 180 8.05 -7.30 -10.83
C GLN A 180 7.58 -8.68 -10.34
N ILE A 181 7.47 -8.86 -9.02
CA ILE A 181 6.99 -10.11 -8.41
C ILE A 181 5.57 -10.43 -8.87
N GLY A 182 4.70 -9.42 -8.97
CA GLY A 182 3.35 -9.59 -9.50
C GLY A 182 3.33 -10.04 -10.97
N GLY A 183 4.23 -9.53 -11.80
CA GLY A 183 4.41 -9.97 -13.18
C GLY A 183 4.92 -11.41 -13.29
N GLU A 184 5.92 -11.77 -12.49
CA GLU A 184 6.45 -13.13 -12.42
C GLU A 184 5.39 -14.13 -11.91
N LEU A 185 4.63 -13.77 -10.88
CA LEU A 185 3.54 -14.58 -10.37
C LEU A 185 2.40 -14.72 -11.40
N MET A 186 2.09 -13.67 -12.16
CA MET A 186 1.12 -13.76 -13.26
C MET A 186 1.56 -14.78 -14.31
N GLN A 187 2.84 -14.76 -14.72
CA GLN A 187 3.37 -15.75 -15.66
C GLN A 187 3.28 -17.17 -15.09
N TRP A 188 3.60 -17.34 -13.81
CA TRP A 188 3.47 -18.61 -13.10
C TRP A 188 2.03 -19.14 -13.10
N ILE A 189 1.04 -18.27 -12.81
CA ILE A 189 -0.38 -18.61 -12.86
C ILE A 189 -0.80 -19.08 -14.27
N LEU A 190 -0.35 -18.38 -15.31
CA LEU A 190 -0.67 -18.74 -16.70
C LEU A 190 -0.06 -20.10 -17.09
N GLN A 191 1.18 -20.37 -16.67
CA GLN A 191 1.82 -21.67 -16.89
C GLN A 191 1.07 -22.80 -16.18
N TYR A 192 0.69 -22.58 -14.93
CA TYR A 192 -0.08 -23.54 -14.14
C TYR A 192 -1.44 -23.88 -14.79
N LYS A 193 -2.14 -22.86 -15.34
CA LYS A 193 -3.40 -23.09 -16.07
C LYS A 193 -3.20 -23.95 -17.31
N ASN A 194 -2.24 -23.61 -18.16
CA ASN A 194 -1.99 -24.33 -19.40
C ASN A 194 -1.65 -25.81 -19.14
N GLN A 195 -0.85 -26.10 -18.10
CA GLN A 195 -0.52 -27.47 -17.71
C GLN A 195 -1.76 -28.27 -17.31
N ASN A 196 -2.65 -27.68 -16.51
CA ASN A 196 -3.86 -28.37 -16.06
C ASN A 196 -4.91 -28.54 -17.17
N GLU A 197 -5.04 -27.56 -18.07
CA GLU A 197 -5.94 -27.68 -19.23
C GLU A 197 -5.49 -28.80 -20.18
N THR A 198 -4.18 -28.93 -20.42
CA THR A 198 -3.65 -30.05 -21.21
C THR A 198 -3.89 -31.40 -20.53
N ALA A 199 -3.69 -31.51 -19.21
CA ALA A 199 -3.93 -32.75 -18.47
C ALA A 199 -5.40 -33.22 -18.51
N VAL A 200 -6.37 -32.28 -18.59
CA VAL A 200 -7.80 -32.60 -18.73
C VAL A 200 -8.15 -33.06 -20.15
N LYS A 201 -7.50 -32.50 -21.18
CA LYS A 201 -7.76 -32.85 -22.59
C LYS A 201 -7.30 -34.27 -22.96
N TYR A 202 -6.37 -34.84 -22.21
CA TYR A 202 -5.82 -36.18 -22.42
C TYR A 202 -6.35 -37.24 -21.42
N ARG A 203 -7.40 -36.90 -20.67
CA ARG A 203 -8.21 -37.86 -19.89
C ARG A 203 -9.55 -38.06 -20.57
#